data_AF-A0A174L5A2-F1
#
_entry.id   AF-A0A174L5A2-F1
#
_cell.length_a   1.000
_cell.length_b   1.000
_cell.length_c   1.000
_cell.angle_alpha   90.00
_cell.angle_beta   90.00
_cell.angle_gamma   90.00
#
_symmetry.space_group_name_H-M   'P 1'
#
loop_
_entity.id
_entity.type
_entity.pdbx_description
1 polymer ?
#
loop_
_entity_poly.entity_id
_entity_poly.type
_entity_poly.pdbx_seq_one_letter_code
_entity_poly.pdbx_strand_id
1 'polypeptide(L)'
;MFVKANAGAEDKYYIAGHVFRIISCLNQVLFACNNAYCINEKKAIKLLETFEYKPEKYAERVNYIFEVLGLSLFECYDMTEKFYKEVKKIATEINNFLNEGNSDERKQI
;
A
#
# COMPACT_ATOMS: atom_id res chain seq x y z
N MET A 1 6.62 1.10 -12.75
CA MET A 1 5.30 0.43 -12.59
C MET A 1 4.55 0.42 -13.91
N PHE A 2 3.68 -0.56 -14.16
CA PHE A 2 2.91 -0.74 -15.41
C PHE A 2 2.09 0.50 -15.83
N VAL A 3 1.65 1.31 -14.86
CA VAL A 3 0.89 2.55 -15.11
C VAL A 3 1.73 3.60 -15.87
N LYS A 4 3.06 3.65 -15.73
CA LYS A 4 3.94 4.56 -16.52
C LYS A 4 3.97 4.19 -18.01
N ALA A 5 3.91 2.90 -18.32
CA ALA A 5 3.89 2.41 -19.69
C ALA A 5 2.55 2.69 -20.40
N ASN A 6 1.49 3.00 -19.64
CA ASN A 6 0.14 3.25 -20.14
C ASN A 6 -0.32 4.69 -19.88
N ALA A 7 0.57 5.61 -19.51
CA ALA A 7 0.21 7.02 -19.25
C ALA A 7 -0.32 7.74 -20.51
N GLY A 8 -0.04 7.21 -21.71
CA GLY A 8 -0.65 7.65 -22.98
C GLY A 8 -1.81 6.76 -23.46
N ALA A 9 -2.21 5.74 -22.69
CA ALA A 9 -3.38 4.94 -23.00
C ALA A 9 -4.63 5.68 -22.49
N GLU A 10 -5.57 5.99 -23.38
CA GLU A 10 -6.82 6.68 -23.03
C GLU A 10 -7.80 5.81 -22.20
N ASP A 11 -7.45 4.55 -21.92
CA ASP A 11 -8.31 3.61 -21.18
C ASP A 11 -8.21 3.82 -19.66
N LYS A 12 -8.92 4.85 -19.17
CA LYS A 12 -9.05 5.14 -17.74
C LYS A 12 -9.69 3.99 -16.96
N TYR A 13 -10.56 3.19 -17.58
CA TYR A 13 -11.20 2.04 -16.93
C TYR A 13 -10.14 0.96 -16.61
N TYR A 14 -9.30 0.64 -17.58
CA TYR A 14 -8.20 -0.30 -17.39
C TYR A 14 -7.21 0.19 -16.33
N ILE A 15 -6.85 1.46 -16.34
CA ILE A 15 -5.93 2.04 -15.36
C ILE A 15 -6.54 2.05 -13.95
N ALA A 16 -7.83 2.41 -13.81
CA ALA A 16 -8.54 2.34 -12.53
C ALA A 16 -8.50 0.92 -11.94
N GLY A 17 -8.71 -0.10 -12.78
CA GLY A 17 -8.60 -1.49 -12.37
C GLY A 17 -7.19 -1.91 -11.91
N HIS A 18 -6.14 -1.30 -12.44
CA HIS A 18 -4.76 -1.52 -11.98
C HIS A 18 -4.46 -0.82 -10.67
N VAL A 19 -4.83 0.45 -10.55
CA VAL A 19 -4.64 1.23 -9.32
C VAL A 19 -5.38 0.58 -8.16
N PHE A 20 -6.64 0.16 -8.37
CA PHE A 20 -7.39 -0.61 -7.38
C PHE A 20 -6.66 -1.87 -6.92
N ARG A 21 -6.14 -2.68 -7.86
CA ARG A 21 -5.40 -3.90 -7.53
C ARG A 21 -4.13 -3.60 -6.74
N ILE A 22 -3.39 -2.57 -7.15
CA ILE A 22 -2.18 -2.14 -6.43
C ILE A 22 -2.52 -1.78 -4.99
N ILE A 23 -3.49 -0.88 -4.78
CA ILE A 23 -3.89 -0.46 -3.44
C ILE A 23 -4.38 -1.67 -2.62
N SER A 24 -5.21 -2.54 -3.20
CA SER A 24 -5.69 -3.77 -2.53
C SER A 24 -4.52 -4.67 -2.06
N CYS A 25 -3.49 -4.85 -2.89
CA CYS A 25 -2.30 -5.60 -2.49
C CYS A 25 -1.52 -4.90 -1.37
N LEU A 26 -1.41 -3.58 -1.39
CA LEU A 26 -0.77 -2.83 -0.32
C LEU A 26 -1.55 -2.92 0.99
N ASN A 27 -2.88 -2.98 0.92
CA ASN A 27 -3.74 -3.21 2.09
C ASN A 27 -3.37 -4.55 2.72
N GLN A 28 -3.31 -5.63 1.93
CA GLN A 28 -2.92 -6.95 2.44
C GLN A 28 -1.56 -6.93 3.13
N VAL A 29 -0.56 -6.24 2.56
CA VAL A 29 0.76 -6.08 3.18
C VAL A 29 0.65 -5.35 4.52
N LEU A 30 -0.04 -4.21 4.58
CA LEU A 30 -0.21 -3.46 5.82
C LEU A 30 -1.00 -4.24 6.87
N PHE A 31 -2.02 -5.01 6.48
CA PHE A 31 -2.72 -5.91 7.39
C PHE A 31 -1.76 -6.96 7.98
N ALA A 32 -0.96 -7.61 7.14
CA ALA A 32 0.04 -8.57 7.60
C ALA A 32 1.08 -7.93 8.54
N CYS A 33 1.56 -6.73 8.20
CA CYS A 33 2.44 -5.92 9.04
C CYS A 33 1.88 -5.65 10.45
N ASN A 34 0.55 -5.57 10.58
CA ASN A 34 -0.13 -5.35 11.86
C ASN A 34 -0.69 -6.65 12.47
N ASN A 35 -0.26 -7.83 12.01
CA ASN A 35 -0.77 -9.13 12.44
C ASN A 35 -2.32 -9.25 12.35
N ALA A 36 -2.90 -8.60 11.34
CA ALA A 36 -4.33 -8.59 11.07
C ALA A 36 -4.63 -9.21 9.71
N TYR A 37 -5.89 -9.62 9.50
CA TYR A 37 -6.35 -10.23 8.26
C TYR A 37 -7.28 -9.29 7.49
N CYS A 38 -6.95 -8.98 6.23
CA CYS A 38 -7.86 -8.26 5.35
C CYS A 38 -8.83 -9.24 4.69
N ILE A 39 -10.01 -9.40 5.28
CA ILE A 39 -11.05 -10.33 4.82
C ILE A 39 -11.68 -9.86 3.50
N ASN A 40 -11.85 -8.54 3.34
CA ASN A 40 -12.34 -7.90 2.13
C ASN A 40 -12.03 -6.39 2.15
N GLU A 41 -12.17 -5.73 1.00
CA GLU A 41 -11.89 -4.29 0.86
C GLU A 41 -12.94 -3.38 1.52
N LYS A 42 -14.13 -3.90 1.86
CA LYS A 42 -15.20 -3.08 2.45
C LYS A 42 -14.74 -2.60 3.83
N LYS A 43 -14.61 -1.27 3.96
CA LYS A 43 -14.10 -0.59 5.16
C LYS A 43 -12.62 -0.89 5.49
N ALA A 44 -11.88 -1.57 4.61
CA ALA A 44 -10.46 -1.85 4.83
C ALA A 44 -9.65 -0.57 5.04
N ILE A 45 -9.89 0.46 4.22
CA ILE A 45 -9.23 1.77 4.34
C ILE A 45 -9.51 2.42 5.70
N LYS A 46 -10.77 2.39 6.16
CA LYS A 46 -11.17 2.97 7.45
C LYS A 46 -10.52 2.24 8.62
N LEU A 47 -10.41 0.91 8.53
CA LEU A 47 -9.75 0.09 9.55
C LEU A 47 -8.24 0.30 9.53
N LEU A 48 -7.61 0.36 8.35
CA LEU A 48 -6.19 0.65 8.21
C LEU A 48 -5.80 1.99 8.82
N GLU A 49 -6.67 3.01 8.76
CA GLU A 49 -6.41 4.29 9.43
C GLU A 49 -6.17 4.15 10.95
N THR A 50 -6.69 3.10 11.60
CA THR A 50 -6.50 2.87 13.03
C THR A 50 -5.27 2.01 13.36
N PHE A 51 -4.54 1.51 12.36
CA PHE A 51 -3.39 0.63 12.56
C PHE A 51 -2.15 1.39 13.01
N GLU A 52 -1.24 0.70 13.69
CA GLU A 52 0.04 1.26 14.11
C GLU A 52 0.97 1.41 12.91
N TYR A 53 1.19 0.33 12.16
CA TYR A 53 2.08 0.32 11.01
C TYR A 53 1.33 0.68 9.74
N LYS A 54 1.35 1.96 9.38
CA LYS A 54 0.75 2.49 8.17
C LYS A 54 1.43 3.79 7.73
N PRO A 55 1.32 4.16 6.45
CA PRO A 55 1.55 5.53 6.00
C PRO A 55 0.72 6.56 6.78
N GLU A 56 1.26 7.75 7.01
CA GLU A 56 0.47 8.84 7.63
C GLU A 56 -0.69 9.26 6.74
N LYS A 57 -1.82 9.63 7.37
CA LYS A 57 -3.06 10.07 6.69
C LYS A 57 -3.50 9.08 5.61
N TYR A 58 -3.47 7.80 5.93
CA TYR A 58 -3.60 6.70 4.98
C TYR A 58 -4.87 6.81 4.12
N ALA A 59 -6.03 7.03 4.75
CA ALA A 59 -7.32 7.13 4.08
C ALA A 59 -7.41 8.36 3.17
N GLU A 60 -6.91 9.50 3.63
CA GLU A 60 -6.84 10.74 2.84
C GLU A 60 -6.02 10.51 1.57
N ARG A 61 -4.84 9.89 1.71
CA ARG A 61 -3.93 9.65 0.58
C ARG A 61 -4.45 8.63 -0.42
N VAL A 62 -5.08 7.56 0.05
CA VAL A 62 -5.72 6.59 -0.85
C VAL A 62 -6.87 7.24 -1.62
N ASN A 63 -7.73 8.01 -0.94
CA ASN A 63 -8.81 8.73 -1.61
C ASN A 63 -8.26 9.72 -2.65
N TYR A 64 -7.21 10.47 -2.30
CA TYR A 64 -6.57 11.41 -3.21
C TYR A 64 -6.03 10.71 -4.47
N ILE A 65 -5.42 9.51 -4.35
CA ILE A 65 -4.97 8.72 -5.52
C ILE A 65 -6.12 8.44 -6.50
N PHE A 66 -7.31 8.11 -5.99
CA PHE A 66 -8.48 7.85 -6.83
C PHE A 66 -9.13 9.13 -7.36
N GLU A 67 -9.06 10.25 -6.64
CA GLU A 67 -9.49 11.56 -7.12
C GLU A 67 -8.65 12.00 -8.33
N VAL A 68 -7.32 11.95 -8.22
CA VAL A 68 -6.42 12.36 -9.29
C VAL A 68 -6.42 11.39 -10.47
N LEU A 69 -6.89 10.15 -10.30
CA LEU A 69 -7.04 9.20 -11.41
C LEU A 69 -7.94 9.74 -12.53
N GLY A 70 -9.00 10.48 -12.17
CA GLY A 70 -9.89 11.12 -13.14
C GLY A 70 -9.28 12.33 -13.84
N LEU A 71 -8.29 12.98 -13.20
CA LEU A 71 -7.73 14.28 -13.56
C LEU A 71 -6.39 14.19 -14.30
N SER A 72 -5.45 13.41 -13.75
CA SER A 72 -4.08 13.28 -14.24
C SER A 72 -3.54 11.87 -13.97
N LEU A 73 -3.38 11.09 -15.03
CA LEU A 73 -2.79 9.74 -14.95
C LEU A 73 -1.33 9.78 -14.47
N PHE A 74 -0.60 10.83 -14.84
CA PHE A 74 0.78 11.03 -14.39
C PHE A 74 0.84 11.26 -12.88
N GLU A 75 -0.05 12.08 -12.33
CA GLU A 75 -0.11 12.33 -10.89
C GLU A 75 -0.59 11.10 -10.13
N CYS A 76 -1.62 10.41 -10.64
CA CYS A 76 -2.08 9.15 -10.07
C CYS A 76 -0.94 8.11 -10.00
N TYR A 77 -0.13 8.00 -11.07
CA TYR A 77 1.07 7.16 -11.08
C TYR A 77 2.04 7.55 -9.97
N ASP A 78 2.44 8.82 -9.94
CA ASP A 78 3.48 9.31 -9.03
C ASP A 78 3.06 9.12 -7.57
N MET A 79 1.80 9.43 -7.25
CA MET A 79 1.24 9.25 -5.92
C MET A 79 1.17 7.76 -5.53
N THR A 80 0.74 6.90 -6.46
CA THR A 80 0.71 5.44 -6.23
C THR A 80 2.13 4.88 -6.02
N GLU A 81 3.12 5.34 -6.78
CA GLU A 81 4.50 4.88 -6.65
C GLU A 81 5.13 5.34 -5.32
N LYS A 82 4.90 6.59 -4.91
CA LYS A 82 5.32 7.11 -3.61
C LYS A 82 4.71 6.29 -2.48
N PHE A 83 3.42 6.00 -2.56
CA PHE A 83 2.70 5.20 -1.58
C PHE A 83 3.26 3.76 -1.48
N TYR A 84 3.51 3.12 -2.62
CA TYR A 84 4.17 1.80 -2.66
C TYR A 84 5.54 1.82 -1.97
N LYS A 85 6.39 2.82 -2.25
CA LYS A 85 7.73 2.93 -1.65
C LYS A 85 7.65 3.03 -0.12
N GLU A 86 6.67 3.76 0.40
CA GLU A 86 6.46 3.91 1.83
C GLU A 86 5.96 2.63 2.50
N VAL A 87 4.98 1.95 1.91
CA VAL A 87 4.52 0.64 2.41
C VAL A 87 5.64 -0.39 2.37
N LYS A 88 6.47 -0.39 1.32
CA LYS A 88 7.65 -1.27 1.22
C LYS A 88 8.65 -0.98 2.34
N LYS A 89 8.86 0.28 2.70
CA LYS A 89 9.75 0.67 3.81
C LYS A 89 9.24 0.07 5.13
N ILE A 90 7.96 0.28 5.45
CA ILE A 90 7.30 -0.26 6.65
C ILE A 90 7.45 -1.78 6.72
N ALA A 91 7.14 -2.49 5.61
CA ALA A 91 7.24 -3.94 5.57
C ALA A 91 8.68 -4.44 5.78
N THR A 92 9.66 -3.71 5.24
CA THR A 92 11.09 -4.04 5.44
C THR A 92 11.51 -3.84 6.89
N GLU A 93 11.10 -2.74 7.52
CA GLU A 93 11.41 -2.44 8.93
C GLU A 93 10.85 -3.51 9.87
N ILE A 94 9.60 -3.92 9.66
CA ILE A 94 8.95 -4.98 10.45
C ILE A 94 9.66 -6.31 10.24
N ASN A 95 9.98 -6.66 8.99
CA ASN A 95 10.69 -7.91 8.71
C ASN A 95 12.08 -7.93 9.35
N ASN A 96 12.80 -6.80 9.36
CA ASN A 96 14.11 -6.71 10.03
C ASN A 96 13.96 -6.89 11.55
N PHE A 97 13.00 -6.21 12.17
CA PHE A 97 12.70 -6.34 13.60
C PHE A 97 12.40 -7.80 14.00
N LEU A 98 11.58 -8.51 13.22
CA LEU A 98 11.25 -9.91 13.46
C LEU A 98 12.47 -10.84 13.32
N ASN A 99 13.38 -10.53 12.39
CA ASN A 99 14.60 -11.32 12.19
C ASN A 99 15.66 -11.08 13.28
N GLU A 100 15.76 -9.85 13.80
CA GLU A 100 16.63 -9.51 14.92
C GLU A 100 16.17 -10.20 16.21
N GLY A 101 14.87 -10.17 16.54
CA GLY A 101 14.31 -10.85 17.71
C GLY A 101 14.54 -12.37 17.70
N ASN A 102 14.40 -13.02 16.53
CA ASN A 102 14.68 -14.45 16.37
C ASN A 102 16.16 -14.81 16.53
N SER A 103 17.08 -13.85 16.31
CA SER A 103 18.52 -14.09 16.44
C SER A 103 18.98 -14.08 17.91
N ASP A 104 18.27 -13.37 18.79
CA ASP A 104 18.57 -13.30 20.21
C ASP A 104 17.95 -14.47 21.00
N GLU A 105 16.78 -14.98 20.61
CA GLU A 105 16.21 -16.22 21.18
C GLU A 105 17.09 -17.44 20.89
N ARG A 106 17.73 -17.51 19.71
CA ARG A 106 18.65 -18.59 19.36
C ARG A 106 19.99 -18.58 20.10
N LYS A 107 20.34 -17.49 20.79
CA LYS A 107 21.56 -17.41 21.62
C LYS A 107 21.34 -17.91 23.06
N GLN A 108 20.09 -18.16 23.46
CA GLN A 108 19.73 -18.61 24.81
C GLN A 108 19.50 -20.13 24.92
N ILE A 109 19.75 -20.88 23.84
CA ILE A 109 19.65 -22.34 23.75
C ILE A 109 21.04 -22.89 23.42
#